data_AF-F2LVD4-F1
#
_entry.id   AF-F2LVD4-F1
#
_cell.length_a   1.000
_cell.length_b   1.000
_cell.length_c   1.000
_cell.angle_alpha   90.00
_cell.angle_beta   90.00
_cell.angle_gamma   90.00
#
_symmetry.space_group_name_H-M   'P 1'
#
loop_
_entity.id
_entity.type
_entity.pdbx_description
1 polymer ?
#
loop_
_entity_poly.entity_id
_entity_poly.type
_entity_poly.pdbx_seq_one_letter_code
_entity_poly.pdbx_strand_id
1 'polypeptide(L)'
;MHGYGFHGFFWGGYMGILILILIIAAVVFLIKATTNSQNMKHEGRNYYKETMSEDLKERKNALNILRERYAKGEISKEEYEQMKKDIVKD
;
A
#
# COMPACT_ATOMS: atom_id res chain seq x y z
N MET A 1 -51.67 -2.33 21.82
CA MET A 1 -50.34 -2.87 21.50
C MET A 1 -50.06 -2.52 20.04
N HIS A 2 -49.46 -1.36 19.79
CA HIS A 2 -49.18 -0.91 18.41
C HIS A 2 -47.86 -1.54 17.96
N GLY A 3 -47.96 -2.44 16.98
CA GLY A 3 -46.84 -3.20 16.45
C GLY A 3 -45.81 -2.27 15.82
N TYR A 4 -44.59 -2.32 16.35
CA TYR A 4 -43.41 -1.75 15.73
C TYR A 4 -43.19 -2.46 14.39
N GLY A 5 -43.82 -1.92 13.36
CA GLY A 5 -43.55 -2.20 11.98
C GLY A 5 -42.10 -1.84 11.70
N PHE A 6 -41.23 -2.82 11.89
CA PHE A 6 -39.95 -3.02 11.19
C PHE A 6 -40.16 -3.12 9.66
N HIS A 7 -41.19 -2.46 9.13
CA HIS A 7 -41.84 -2.59 7.84
C HIS A 7 -41.61 -1.35 6.95
N GLY A 8 -40.93 -0.33 7.49
CA GLY A 8 -40.15 0.64 6.70
C GLY A 8 -38.74 0.13 6.39
N PHE A 9 -38.54 -1.20 6.44
CA PHE A 9 -37.36 -1.86 5.93
C PHE A 9 -37.17 -1.38 4.48
N PHE A 10 -36.11 -0.63 4.21
CA PHE A 10 -35.47 -0.73 2.89
C PHE A 10 -36.41 -0.45 1.69
N TRP A 11 -37.37 0.48 1.80
CA TRP A 11 -38.41 0.79 0.78
C TRP A 11 -37.87 1.55 -0.44
N GLY A 12 -36.80 1.02 -1.01
CA GLY A 12 -36.85 0.37 -2.31
C GLY A 12 -35.79 -0.70 -2.21
N GLY A 13 -36.11 -1.98 -2.38
CA GLY A 13 -35.17 -3.09 -2.08
C GLY A 13 -33.77 -2.89 -2.69
N TYR A 14 -33.70 -2.14 -3.81
CA TYR A 14 -32.47 -1.67 -4.43
C TYR A 14 -31.71 -0.57 -3.66
N MET A 15 -32.39 0.43 -3.09
CA MET A 15 -31.75 1.52 -2.33
C MET A 15 -31.04 1.02 -1.07
N GLY A 16 -31.62 0.06 -0.36
CA GLY A 16 -30.95 -0.54 0.80
C GLY A 16 -29.74 -1.38 0.43
N ILE A 17 -29.78 -2.08 -0.70
CA ILE A 17 -28.63 -2.83 -1.25
C ILE A 17 -27.53 -1.88 -1.70
N LEU A 18 -27.87 -0.76 -2.35
CA LEU A 18 -26.91 0.26 -2.76
C LEU A 18 -26.18 0.87 -1.55
N ILE A 19 -26.89 1.18 -0.48
CA ILE A 19 -26.30 1.68 0.77
C ILE A 19 -25.35 0.65 1.37
N LEU A 20 -25.72 -0.63 1.37
CA LEU A 20 -24.88 -1.72 1.87
C LEU A 20 -23.59 -1.87 1.04
N ILE A 21 -23.68 -1.80 -0.29
CA ILE A 21 -22.52 -1.81 -1.19
C ILE A 21 -21.63 -0.59 -0.93
N LEU A 22 -22.22 0.59 -0.72
CA LEU A 22 -21.48 1.83 -0.44
C LEU A 22 -20.73 1.74 0.88
N ILE A 23 -21.34 1.18 1.92
CA ILE A 23 -20.69 0.92 3.21
C ILE A 23 -19.52 -0.04 3.04
N ILE A 24 -19.70 -1.16 2.33
CA ILE A 24 -18.61 -2.11 2.05
C ILE A 24 -17.48 -1.45 1.25
N ALA A 25 -17.83 -0.69 0.21
CA ALA A 25 -16.87 0.04 -0.60
C ALA A 25 -16.10 1.09 0.22
N ALA A 26 -16.78 1.80 1.13
CA ALA A 26 -16.15 2.76 2.04
C ALA A 26 -15.17 2.07 2.98
N VAL A 27 -15.52 0.92 3.57
CA VAL A 27 -14.63 0.14 4.43
C VAL A 27 -13.40 -0.35 3.64
N VAL A 28 -13.61 -0.90 2.44
CA VAL A 28 -12.51 -1.34 1.55
C VAL A 28 -11.64 -0.15 1.13
N PHE A 29 -12.23 1.00 0.83
CA PHE A 29 -11.52 2.23 0.50
C PHE A 29 -10.70 2.73 1.68
N LEU A 30 -11.20 2.64 2.92
CA LEU A 30 -10.51 3.06 4.13
C LEU A 30 -9.31 2.14 4.43
N ILE A 31 -9.50 0.82 4.32
CA ILE A 31 -8.43 -0.18 4.45
C ILE A 31 -7.39 0.00 3.35
N LYS A 32 -7.82 0.24 2.11
CA LYS A 32 -6.91 0.59 1.03
C LYS A 32 -6.25 1.94 1.31
N ALA A 33 -6.91 2.99 1.78
CA ALA A 33 -6.28 4.27 2.05
C ALA A 33 -5.15 4.17 3.09
N THR A 34 -5.30 3.32 4.11
CA THR A 34 -4.23 3.07 5.10
C THR A 34 -3.13 2.14 4.57
N THR A 35 -3.46 1.22 3.66
CA THR A 35 -2.51 0.25 3.07
C THR A 35 -1.87 0.76 1.75
N ASN A 36 -2.47 1.78 1.13
CA ASN A 36 -2.10 2.39 -0.15
C ASN A 36 -1.12 3.55 0.03
N SER A 37 -0.47 3.64 1.20
CA SER A 37 0.83 4.30 1.33
C SER A 37 2.00 3.36 1.00
N GLN A 38 1.73 2.09 0.63
CA GLN A 38 2.79 1.15 0.22
C GLN A 38 2.65 0.59 -1.19
N ASN A 39 1.56 0.90 -1.91
CA ASN A 39 1.57 0.79 -3.37
C ASN A 39 2.11 2.09 -3.99
N MET A 40 3.29 2.50 -3.56
CA MET A 40 4.23 3.00 -4.56
C MET A 40 4.51 1.81 -5.46
N LYS A 41 3.65 1.64 -6.46
CA LYS A 41 4.06 1.13 -7.74
C LYS A 41 5.35 1.89 -8.05
N HIS A 42 6.49 1.27 -7.78
CA HIS A 42 7.65 1.49 -8.60
C HIS A 42 7.30 0.90 -9.98
N GLU A 43 6.32 1.51 -10.66
CA GLU A 43 6.54 1.85 -12.06
C GLU A 43 7.81 2.68 -12.02
N GLY A 44 8.95 1.99 -12.11
CA GLY A 44 10.16 2.54 -12.66
C GLY A 44 9.90 2.89 -14.12
N ARG A 45 8.98 3.84 -14.34
CA ARG A 45 8.95 4.65 -15.55
C ARG A 45 10.05 5.68 -15.38
N ASN A 46 11.28 5.17 -15.25
CA ASN A 46 12.50 5.96 -15.38
C ASN A 46 12.69 6.17 -16.88
N TYR A 47 11.89 7.09 -17.42
CA TYR A 47 12.12 7.73 -18.71
C TYR A 47 13.17 8.85 -18.56
N TYR A 48 14.21 8.59 -17.77
CA TYR A 48 15.46 9.35 -17.75
C TYR A 48 16.55 8.38 -18.12
N LYS A 49 16.62 8.19 -19.44
CA LYS A 49 17.76 7.65 -20.13
C LYS A 49 18.92 8.64 -19.99
N GLU A 50 20.10 8.04 -19.88
CA GLU A 50 21.44 8.60 -20.09
C GLU A 50 22.10 9.36 -18.93
N THR A 51 23.31 8.90 -18.62
CA THR A 51 24.32 9.43 -17.67
C THR A 51 24.08 9.20 -16.17
N MET A 52 23.75 7.97 -15.78
CA MET A 52 24.03 7.50 -14.41
C MET A 52 25.06 6.37 -14.50
N SER A 53 26.18 6.48 -13.77
CA SER A 53 27.20 5.43 -13.71
C SER A 53 26.57 4.08 -13.30
N GLU A 54 27.08 2.96 -13.83
CA GLU A 54 26.59 1.61 -13.49
C GLU A 54 26.57 1.38 -11.96
N ASP A 55 27.53 1.95 -11.23
CA ASP A 55 27.59 1.98 -9.77
C ASP A 55 26.30 2.50 -9.10
N LEU A 56 25.76 3.63 -9.57
CA LEU A 56 24.55 4.22 -8.99
C LEU A 56 23.30 3.37 -9.27
N LYS A 57 23.31 2.59 -10.35
CA LYS A 57 22.23 1.66 -10.69
C LYS A 57 22.28 0.43 -9.78
N GLU A 58 23.46 -0.10 -9.53
CA GLU A 58 23.68 -1.22 -8.60
C GLU A 58 23.31 -0.82 -7.17
N ARG A 59 23.73 0.37 -6.71
CA ARG A 59 23.38 0.90 -5.38
C ARG A 59 21.88 1.06 -5.19
N LYS A 60 21.17 1.60 -6.19
CA LYS A 60 19.69 1.69 -6.17
C LYS A 60 19.03 0.32 -6.07
N ASN A 61 19.57 -0.68 -6.77
CA ASN A 61 19.06 -2.04 -6.71
C ASN A 61 19.30 -2.67 -5.32
N ALA A 62 20.51 -2.54 -4.78
CA ALA A 62 20.87 -3.03 -3.45
C ALA A 62 19.96 -2.44 -2.34
N LEU A 63 19.70 -1.13 -2.38
CA LEU A 63 18.78 -0.49 -1.43
C LEU A 63 17.34 -1.00 -1.53
N ASN A 64 16.87 -1.31 -2.74
CA ASN A 64 15.52 -1.86 -2.92
C ASN A 64 15.41 -3.28 -2.36
N ILE A 65 16.39 -4.13 -2.63
CA ILE A 65 16.46 -5.50 -2.07
C ILE A 65 16.48 -5.44 -0.54
N LEU A 66 17.29 -4.54 0.02
CA LEU A 66 17.41 -4.38 1.47
C LEU A 66 16.08 -3.97 2.11
N ARG A 67 15.34 -3.02 1.49
CA ARG A 67 14.01 -2.60 1.95
C ARG A 67 13.00 -3.74 1.90
N GLU A 68 13.04 -4.55 0.84
CA GLU A 68 12.16 -5.69 0.67
C GLU A 68 12.35 -6.73 1.79
N ARG A 69 13.59 -7.09 2.11
CA ARG A 69 13.90 -8.05 3.18
C ARG A 69 13.47 -7.56 4.56
N TYR A 70 13.66 -6.27 4.84
CA TYR A 70 13.19 -5.66 6.10
C TYR A 70 11.66 -5.69 6.19
N ALA A 71 10.96 -5.40 5.11
CA ALA A 71 9.49 -5.46 5.07
C ALA A 71 8.94 -6.89 5.24
N LYS A 72 9.69 -7.89 4.76
CA LYS A 72 9.38 -9.32 4.99
C LYS A 72 9.72 -9.79 6.40
N GLY A 73 10.43 -9.00 7.19
CA GLY A 73 10.93 -9.39 8.52
C GLY A 73 12.07 -10.41 8.45
N GLU A 74 12.73 -10.55 7.30
CA GLU A 74 13.89 -11.44 7.11
C GLU A 74 15.16 -10.88 7.75
N ILE A 75 15.20 -9.56 7.96
CA ILE A 75 16.29 -8.84 8.62
C ILE A 75 15.73 -7.90 9.68
N SER A 76 16.49 -7.72 10.75
CA SER A 76 16.20 -6.76 11.81
C SER A 76 16.42 -5.31 11.36
N LYS A 77 15.91 -4.36 12.16
CA LYS A 77 16.10 -2.93 11.91
C LYS A 77 17.58 -2.55 12.01
N GLU A 78 18.30 -3.18 12.92
CA GLU A 78 19.72 -2.97 13.15
C GLU A 78 20.54 -3.38 11.91
N GLU A 79 20.26 -4.56 11.34
CA GLU A 79 20.89 -5.06 10.11
C GLU A 79 20.55 -4.17 8.89
N TYR A 80 19.30 -3.73 8.78
CA TYR A 80 18.87 -2.80 7.72
C TYR A 80 19.66 -1.48 7.77
N GLU A 81 19.80 -0.88 8.95
CA GLU A 81 20.49 0.40 9.11
C GLU A 81 22.00 0.29 8.89
N GLN A 82 22.62 -0.84 9.24
CA GLN A 82 24.04 -1.09 8.95
C GLN A 82 24.29 -1.19 7.44
N MET A 83 23.58 -2.09 6.76
CA MET A 83 23.76 -2.32 5.32
C MET A 83 23.42 -1.08 4.48
N LYS A 84 22.41 -0.32 4.89
CA LYS A 84 22.03 0.95 4.23
C LYS A 84 23.16 1.97 4.33
N LYS A 85 23.84 2.06 5.46
CA LYS A 85 24.98 2.99 5.63
C LYS A 85 26.13 2.60 4.73
N ASP A 86 26.42 1.31 4.62
CA ASP A 86 27.51 0.81 3.77
C ASP A 86 27.25 1.15 2.29
N ILE A 87 26.03 0.93 1.79
CA ILE A 87 25.65 1.25 0.40
C ILE A 87 25.69 2.77 0.11
N VAL A 88 25.52 3.62 1.12
CA VAL A 88 25.50 5.09 0.98
C VAL A 88 26.90 5.70 1.14
N LYS A 89 27.86 4.98 1.75
CA LYS A 89 29.17 5.54 2.12
C LYS A 89 30.24 5.51 1.02
N ASP A 90 30.00 4.80 -0.08
CA ASP A 90 30.80 4.85 -1.31
C ASP A 90 30.34 5.98 -2.25
#